data_AF-A0AAW8DDG1-F1
#
_entry.id   AF-A0AAW8DDG1-F1
#
_cell.length_a   1.000
_cell.length_b   1.000
_cell.length_c   1.000
_cell.angle_alpha   90.00
_cell.angle_beta   90.00
_cell.angle_gamma   90.00
#
_symmetry.space_group_name_H-M   'P 1'
#
loop_
_entity.id
_entity.type
_entity.pdbx_description
1 polymer ?
#
loop_
_entity_poly.entity_id
_entity_poly.type
_entity_poly.pdbx_seq_one_letter_code
_entity_poly.pdbx_strand_id
1 'polypeptide(L)'
;MTGGHLEHAQQPADQRAVLEERLGGLYHLLRRLEGLQEQKDSVYQRHAHLYRPYKTKWRAKHYWLWALLLSVGLGPVFGLAMVVAGNNSGGGMTPLLLALVASGILVGVRNSRLPEMNAQIEQYNQETSKKIVEMAGPEVTPIESQLQQARQEFNSRYLGWFPEKYLSSVDVGECWQIVHDHRASTVQEAVNRYLTDQHEQYLRDAANAQLAEQQRATRVAQTNGIINAAMQAATIGAIQAQGAATRAAMNAPRTIRIERR
;
A
#
# COMPACT_ATOMS: atom_id res chain seq x y z
N MET A 1 -17.66 -26.34 -70.45
CA MET A 1 -16.93 -25.06 -70.30
C MET A 1 -17.22 -24.53 -68.90
N THR A 2 -16.14 -24.42 -68.15
CA THR A 2 -15.92 -23.90 -66.80
C THR A 2 -16.81 -22.73 -66.38
N GLY A 3 -17.56 -22.91 -65.29
CA GLY A 3 -18.18 -21.84 -64.50
C GLY A 3 -18.05 -22.18 -63.02
N GLY A 4 -16.80 -22.22 -62.53
CA GLY A 4 -16.45 -22.56 -61.16
C GLY A 4 -16.11 -21.33 -60.34
N HIS A 5 -16.72 -21.26 -59.15
CA HIS A 5 -16.18 -20.75 -57.89
C HIS A 5 -15.64 -19.31 -57.84
N LEU A 6 -16.47 -18.36 -57.40
CA LEU A 6 -16.02 -17.12 -56.74
C LEU A 6 -17.02 -16.65 -55.66
N GLU A 7 -17.44 -17.52 -54.72
CA GLU A 7 -18.42 -17.16 -53.67
C GLU A 7 -17.99 -17.45 -52.22
N HIS A 8 -16.69 -17.57 -51.92
CA HIS A 8 -16.24 -18.02 -50.58
C HIS A 8 -15.23 -17.12 -49.83
N ALA A 9 -15.00 -15.87 -50.24
CA ALA A 9 -14.06 -14.98 -49.53
C ALA A 9 -14.71 -13.88 -48.67
N GLN A 10 -16.01 -13.61 -48.80
CA GLN A 10 -16.67 -12.44 -48.18
C GLN A 10 -17.08 -12.68 -46.70
N GLN A 11 -17.39 -13.92 -46.31
CA GLN A 11 -18.00 -14.25 -45.01
C GLN A 11 -17.15 -13.96 -43.74
N PRO A 12 -15.82 -14.15 -43.69
CA PRO A 12 -15.07 -13.96 -42.45
C PRO A 12 -14.81 -12.48 -42.11
N ALA A 13 -14.73 -11.61 -43.12
CA ALA A 13 -14.56 -10.17 -42.90
C ALA A 13 -15.81 -9.53 -42.26
N ASP A 14 -17.00 -9.97 -42.71
CA ASP A 14 -18.28 -9.47 -42.21
C ASP A 14 -18.55 -9.89 -40.75
N GLN A 15 -18.19 -11.12 -40.37
CA GLN A 15 -18.36 -11.62 -38.99
C GLN A 15 -17.46 -10.88 -37.99
N ARG A 16 -16.22 -10.57 -38.39
CA ARG A 16 -15.30 -9.80 -37.56
C ARG A 16 -15.80 -8.37 -37.36
N ALA A 17 -16.30 -7.72 -38.41
CA ALA A 17 -16.84 -6.36 -38.30
C ALA A 17 -18.03 -6.29 -37.33
N VAL A 18 -18.93 -7.28 -37.39
CA VAL A 18 -20.06 -7.40 -36.45
C VAL A 18 -19.58 -7.63 -35.01
N LEU A 19 -18.54 -8.46 -34.82
CA LEU A 19 -17.95 -8.68 -33.51
C LEU A 19 -17.29 -7.41 -32.96
N GLU A 20 -16.54 -6.71 -33.80
CA GLU A 20 -15.87 -5.45 -33.45
C GLU A 20 -16.88 -4.39 -33.02
N GLU A 21 -17.95 -4.18 -33.80
CA GLU A 21 -19.03 -3.26 -33.46
C GLU A 21 -19.68 -3.63 -32.13
N ARG A 22 -19.94 -4.93 -31.91
CA ARG A 22 -20.58 -5.40 -30.69
C ARG A 22 -19.68 -5.27 -29.46
N LEU A 23 -18.39 -5.57 -29.58
CA LEU A 23 -17.40 -5.36 -28.50
C LEU A 23 -17.19 -3.87 -28.21
N GLY A 24 -17.09 -3.03 -29.23
CA GLY A 24 -17.01 -1.58 -29.08
C GLY A 24 -18.23 -1.01 -28.37
N GLY A 25 -19.44 -1.46 -28.74
CA GLY A 25 -20.67 -1.10 -28.05
C GLY A 25 -20.68 -1.52 -26.58
N LEU A 26 -20.24 -2.75 -26.27
CA LEU A 26 -20.11 -3.23 -24.89
C LEU A 26 -19.09 -2.40 -24.11
N TYR A 27 -17.92 -2.12 -24.69
CA TYR A 27 -16.86 -1.31 -24.10
C TYR A 27 -17.37 0.08 -23.71
N HIS A 28 -18.00 0.80 -24.65
CA HIS A 28 -18.53 2.13 -24.40
C HIS A 28 -19.63 2.13 -23.34
N LEU A 29 -20.48 1.10 -23.32
CA LEU A 29 -21.53 0.96 -22.32
C LEU A 29 -20.95 0.73 -20.91
N LEU A 30 -19.97 -0.17 -20.78
CA LEU A 30 -19.27 -0.41 -19.50
C LEU A 30 -18.55 0.85 -19.03
N ARG A 31 -17.87 1.56 -19.94
CA ARG A 31 -17.18 2.82 -19.63
C ARG A 31 -18.15 3.90 -19.17
N ARG A 32 -19.33 3.98 -19.79
CA ARG A 32 -20.41 4.88 -19.36
C ARG A 32 -20.95 4.51 -17.98
N LEU A 33 -21.15 3.22 -17.69
CA LEU A 33 -21.58 2.75 -16.37
C LEU A 33 -20.58 3.13 -15.28
N GLU A 34 -19.29 2.91 -15.52
CA GLU A 34 -18.20 3.33 -14.62
C GLU A 34 -18.20 4.84 -14.41
N GLY A 35 -18.22 5.63 -15.50
CA GLY A 35 -18.22 7.08 -15.41
C GLY A 35 -19.41 7.65 -14.64
N LEU A 36 -20.60 7.04 -14.79
CA LEU A 36 -21.79 7.42 -14.02
C LEU A 36 -21.68 7.04 -12.54
N GLN A 37 -21.06 5.90 -12.21
CA GLN A 37 -20.78 5.51 -10.83
C GLN A 37 -19.77 6.45 -10.18
N GLU A 38 -18.66 6.76 -10.86
CA GLU A 38 -17.66 7.72 -10.39
C GLU A 38 -18.28 9.12 -10.19
N GLN A 39 -19.13 9.55 -11.12
CA GLN A 39 -19.84 10.82 -11.00
C GLN A 39 -20.74 10.81 -9.76
N LYS A 40 -21.53 9.76 -9.54
CA LYS A 40 -22.37 9.60 -8.35
C LYS A 40 -21.53 9.63 -7.07
N ASP A 41 -20.42 8.89 -7.03
CA ASP A 41 -19.54 8.83 -5.87
C ASP A 41 -18.88 10.18 -5.58
N SER A 42 -18.49 10.92 -6.62
CA SER A 42 -17.93 12.27 -6.47
C SER A 42 -18.93 13.24 -5.82
N VAL A 43 -20.23 13.12 -6.14
CA VAL A 43 -21.28 13.92 -5.52
C VAL A 43 -21.32 13.66 -4.01
N TYR A 44 -21.30 12.39 -3.59
CA TYR A 44 -21.27 12.03 -2.17
C TYR A 44 -19.96 12.40 -1.48
N GLN A 45 -18.82 12.25 -2.15
CA GLN A 45 -17.50 12.59 -1.60
C GLN A 45 -17.37 14.08 -1.26
N ARG A 46 -18.00 14.98 -2.02
CA ARG A 46 -18.04 16.41 -1.67
C ARG A 46 -18.64 16.66 -0.29
N HIS A 47 -19.53 15.78 0.18
CA HIS A 47 -20.14 15.86 1.50
C HIS A 47 -19.45 15.00 2.57
N ALA A 48 -18.35 14.30 2.24
CA ALA A 48 -17.64 13.42 3.18
C ALA A 48 -17.13 14.17 4.42
N HIS A 49 -16.83 15.46 4.29
CA HIS A 49 -16.37 16.32 5.38
C HIS A 49 -17.40 16.51 6.51
N LEU A 50 -18.68 16.20 6.27
CA LEU A 50 -19.73 16.32 7.28
C LEU A 50 -19.72 15.15 8.28
N TYR A 51 -19.11 14.02 7.94
CA TYR A 51 -19.01 12.86 8.81
C TYR A 51 -18.01 13.10 9.95
N ARG A 52 -18.34 12.58 11.13
CA ARG A 52 -17.42 12.58 12.27
C ARG A 52 -16.62 11.28 12.28
N PRO A 53 -15.28 11.35 12.39
CA PRO A 53 -14.46 10.15 12.45
C PRO A 53 -14.66 9.44 13.80
N TYR A 54 -14.75 8.10 13.77
CA TYR A 54 -14.81 7.28 14.97
C TYR A 54 -13.56 7.45 15.84
N LYS A 55 -13.74 7.36 17.15
CA LYS A 55 -12.62 7.39 18.09
C LYS A 55 -12.00 6.00 18.18
N THR A 56 -10.67 5.96 18.11
CA THR A 56 -9.90 4.72 18.18
C THR A 56 -9.43 4.41 19.60
N LYS A 57 -9.24 3.12 19.89
CA LYS A 57 -8.64 2.66 21.15
C LYS A 57 -7.24 3.23 21.36
N TRP A 58 -6.97 3.67 22.58
CA TRP A 58 -5.62 3.99 22.99
C TRP A 58 -4.79 2.71 23.05
N ARG A 59 -3.79 2.63 22.17
CA ARG A 59 -2.82 1.53 22.11
C ARG A 59 -1.73 1.68 23.18
N ALA A 60 -0.94 0.63 23.40
CA ALA A 60 0.15 0.56 24.39
C ALA A 60 1.10 1.78 24.40
N LYS A 61 1.35 2.42 23.25
CA LYS A 61 2.14 3.66 23.18
C LYS A 61 1.58 4.81 24.04
N HIS A 62 0.24 4.90 24.17
CA HIS A 62 -0.41 5.93 24.98
C HIS A 62 -0.30 5.62 26.47
N TYR A 63 -0.29 4.34 26.84
CA TYR A 63 -0.03 3.92 28.22
C TYR A 63 1.37 4.34 28.68
N TRP A 64 2.39 4.11 27.85
CA TRP A 64 3.76 4.53 28.15
C TRP A 64 3.91 6.05 28.20
N LEU A 65 3.27 6.77 27.26
CA LEU A 65 3.27 8.23 27.26
C LEU A 65 2.69 8.80 28.56
N TRP A 66 1.51 8.32 28.98
CA TRP A 66 0.87 8.80 30.20
C TRP A 66 1.60 8.37 31.46
N ALA A 67 2.19 7.17 31.49
CA ALA A 67 3.01 6.74 32.61
C ALA A 67 4.27 7.63 32.79
N LEU A 68 4.89 8.07 31.69
CA LEU A 68 6.03 8.98 31.73
C LEU A 68 5.61 10.39 32.19
N LEU A 69 4.51 10.93 31.63
CA LEU A 69 4.00 12.24 32.04
C LEU A 69 3.61 12.28 33.53
N LEU A 70 2.93 11.23 34.01
CA LEU A 70 2.52 11.12 35.40
C LEU A 70 3.71 10.90 36.34
N SER A 71 4.74 10.15 35.93
CA SER A 71 5.92 9.93 36.78
C SER A 71 6.76 11.20 36.94
N VAL A 72 6.91 12.00 35.88
CA VAL A 72 7.58 13.31 35.93
C VAL A 72 6.79 14.30 36.79
N GLY A 73 5.46 14.29 36.69
CA GLY A 73 4.59 15.17 37.50
C GLY A 73 4.51 14.78 38.98
N LEU A 74 4.52 13.47 39.29
CA LEU A 74 4.43 12.95 40.66
C LEU A 74 5.78 12.95 41.39
N GLY A 75 6.90 12.90 40.68
CA GLY A 75 8.24 12.88 41.26
C GLY A 75 8.53 14.00 42.27
N PRO A 76 8.28 15.28 41.94
CA PRO A 76 8.52 16.40 42.85
C PRO A 76 7.61 16.38 44.08
N VAL A 77 6.33 16.03 43.89
CA VAL A 77 5.33 15.97 44.96
C VAL A 77 5.66 14.83 45.93
N PHE A 78 6.06 13.67 45.39
CA PHE A 78 6.43 12.50 46.19
C PHE A 78 7.75 12.72 46.94
N GLY A 79 8.74 13.36 46.30
CA GLY A 79 10.00 13.72 46.95
C GLY A 79 9.81 14.70 48.10
N LEU A 80 8.97 15.73 47.93
CA LEU A 80 8.63 16.66 48.99
C LEU A 80 7.88 15.96 50.14
N ALA A 81 6.93 15.07 49.82
CA ALA A 81 6.17 14.33 50.82
C ALA A 81 7.06 13.39 51.66
N MET A 82 8.03 12.70 51.05
CA MET A 82 8.98 11.84 51.76
C MET A 82 9.89 12.64 52.71
N VAL A 83 10.36 13.82 52.27
CA VAL A 83 11.17 14.73 53.10
C VAL A 83 10.38 15.26 54.29
N VAL A 84 9.11 15.64 54.09
CA VAL A 84 8.22 16.14 55.15
C VAL A 84 7.81 15.00 56.12
N ALA A 85 7.64 13.78 55.62
CA ALA A 85 7.23 12.64 56.44
C ALA A 85 8.36 12.00 57.29
N GLY A 86 9.60 12.47 57.14
CA GLY A 86 10.76 11.95 57.88
C GLY A 86 11.06 10.46 57.64
N ASN A 87 10.49 9.88 56.58
CA ASN A 87 10.44 8.45 56.36
C ASN A 87 11.39 8.06 55.23
N ASN A 88 12.56 7.49 55.56
CA ASN A 88 13.57 7.02 54.61
C ASN A 88 13.44 5.52 54.27
N SER A 89 12.42 4.83 54.80
CA SER A 89 12.20 3.41 54.57
C SER A 89 11.33 3.18 53.32
N GLY A 90 11.95 2.64 52.27
CA GLY A 90 11.38 2.43 50.94
C GLY A 90 10.31 1.33 50.84
N GLY A 91 9.26 1.38 51.66
CA GLY A 91 8.14 0.43 51.64
C GLY A 91 6.89 0.91 50.86
N GLY A 92 6.86 2.16 50.40
CA GLY A 92 5.76 2.71 49.60
C GLY A 92 5.94 2.45 48.10
N MET A 93 4.84 2.35 47.34
CA MET A 93 4.91 2.31 45.86
C MET A 93 5.74 3.50 45.36
N THR A 94 6.77 3.21 44.56
CA THR A 94 7.57 4.27 43.93
C THR A 94 6.68 5.14 43.04
N PRO A 95 7.02 6.43 42.83
CA PRO A 95 6.25 7.32 41.96
C PRO A 95 6.08 6.76 40.54
N LEU A 96 7.03 5.92 40.08
CA LEU A 96 6.93 5.18 38.83
C LEU A 96 5.79 4.14 38.86
N LEU A 97 5.66 3.35 39.93
CA LEU A 97 4.58 2.36 40.07
C LEU A 97 3.20 3.03 40.16
N LEU A 98 3.09 4.12 40.92
CA LEU A 98 1.86 4.92 40.98
C LEU A 98 1.48 5.49 39.61
N ALA A 99 2.45 6.00 38.86
CA ALA A 99 2.23 6.52 37.52
C ALA A 99 1.82 5.43 36.51
N LEU A 100 2.39 4.23 36.62
CA LEU A 100 2.00 3.08 35.78
C LEU A 100 0.56 2.64 36.06
N VAL A 101 0.19 2.50 37.33
CA VAL A 101 -1.20 2.13 37.73
C VAL A 101 -2.19 3.21 37.30
N ALA A 102 -1.90 4.48 37.58
CA ALA A 102 -2.74 5.60 37.19
C ALA A 102 -2.91 5.71 35.67
N SER A 103 -1.83 5.48 34.90
CA SER A 103 -1.89 5.41 33.44
C SER A 103 -2.78 4.26 32.95
N GLY A 104 -2.66 3.08 33.57
CA GLY A 104 -3.50 1.92 33.25
C GLY A 104 -4.99 2.20 33.47
N ILE A 105 -5.34 2.80 34.61
CA ILE A 105 -6.71 3.19 34.94
C ILE A 105 -7.22 4.24 33.95
N LEU A 106 -6.43 5.29 33.67
CA LEU A 106 -6.80 6.36 32.74
C LEU A 106 -7.10 5.83 31.33
N VAL A 107 -6.21 4.99 30.80
CA VAL A 107 -6.37 4.35 29.48
C VAL A 107 -7.57 3.41 29.48
N GLY A 108 -7.75 2.64 30.56
CA GLY A 108 -8.87 1.73 30.74
C GLY A 108 -10.22 2.44 30.74
N VAL A 109 -10.37 3.49 31.55
CA VAL A 109 -11.59 4.32 31.64
C VAL A 109 -11.88 5.03 30.32
N ARG A 110 -10.84 5.55 29.65
CA ARG A 110 -10.99 6.14 28.31
C ARG A 110 -11.51 5.11 27.32
N ASN A 111 -10.90 3.92 27.30
CA ASN A 111 -11.24 2.86 26.36
C ASN A 111 -12.62 2.25 26.63
N SER A 112 -13.07 2.16 27.89
CA SER A 112 -14.40 1.66 28.24
C SER A 112 -15.53 2.61 27.83
N ARG A 113 -15.24 3.92 27.72
CA ARG A 113 -16.18 4.94 27.20
C ARG A 113 -16.19 5.05 25.68
N LEU A 114 -15.26 4.42 24.96
CA LEU A 114 -15.23 4.48 23.49
C LEU A 114 -16.49 3.92 22.81
N PRO A 115 -17.09 2.80 23.25
CA PRO A 115 -18.32 2.30 22.65
C PRO A 115 -19.44 3.33 22.71
N GLU A 116 -19.60 4.01 23.84
CA GLU A 116 -20.61 5.06 24.03
C GLU A 116 -20.32 6.28 23.15
N MET A 117 -19.06 6.76 23.13
CA MET A 117 -18.65 7.86 22.25
C MET A 117 -18.86 7.53 20.77
N ASN A 118 -18.55 6.29 20.37
CA ASN A 118 -18.74 5.84 19.00
C ASN A 118 -20.21 5.61 18.67
N ALA A 119 -21.05 5.22 19.63
CA ALA A 119 -22.51 5.13 19.45
C ALA A 119 -23.14 6.52 19.23
N GLN A 120 -22.66 7.55 19.93
CA GLN A 120 -23.09 8.93 19.67
C GLN A 120 -22.63 9.43 18.29
N ILE A 121 -21.40 9.10 17.90
CA ILE A 121 -20.88 9.42 16.55
C ILE A 121 -21.68 8.68 15.48
N GLU A 122 -22.06 7.43 15.72
CA GLU A 122 -22.91 6.63 14.84
C GLU A 122 -24.27 7.30 14.62
N GLN A 123 -24.96 7.70 15.69
CA GLN A 123 -26.23 8.42 15.58
C GLN A 123 -26.09 9.72 14.78
N TYR A 124 -25.05 10.51 15.08
CA TYR A 124 -24.75 11.74 14.34
C TYR A 124 -24.48 11.45 12.85
N ASN A 125 -23.70 10.42 12.55
CA ASN A 125 -23.36 10.04 11.17
C ASN A 125 -24.59 9.51 10.43
N GLN A 126 -25.53 8.83 11.10
CA GLN A 126 -26.79 8.40 10.50
C GLN A 126 -27.69 9.60 10.15
N GLU A 127 -27.83 10.59 11.03
CA GLU A 127 -28.55 11.83 10.73
C GLU A 127 -27.88 12.62 9.60
N THR A 128 -26.56 12.69 9.62
CA THR A 128 -25.76 13.35 8.58
C THR A 128 -25.94 12.66 7.23
N SER A 129 -25.95 11.33 7.20
CA SER A 129 -26.19 10.55 5.99
C SER A 129 -27.55 10.90 5.35
N LYS A 130 -28.62 11.01 6.15
CA LYS A 130 -29.95 11.44 5.65
C LYS A 130 -29.91 12.84 5.03
N LYS A 131 -29.25 13.79 5.69
CA LYS A 131 -29.08 15.16 5.16
C LYS A 131 -28.27 15.16 3.87
N ILE A 132 -27.21 14.35 3.79
CA ILE A 132 -26.40 14.24 2.56
C ILE A 132 -27.23 13.68 1.42
N VAL A 133 -28.06 12.67 1.66
CA VAL A 133 -28.97 12.13 0.64
C VAL A 133 -29.96 13.19 0.16
N GLU A 134 -30.48 14.02 1.05
CA GLU A 134 -31.38 15.13 0.68
C GLU A 134 -30.67 16.22 -0.14
N MET A 135 -29.46 16.62 0.26
CA MET A 135 -28.65 17.61 -0.45
C MET A 135 -28.16 17.10 -1.81
N ALA A 136 -27.72 15.85 -1.88
CA ALA A 136 -27.22 15.22 -3.10
C ALA A 136 -28.33 14.75 -4.04
N GLY A 137 -29.56 14.61 -3.54
CA GLY A 137 -30.71 14.06 -4.27
C GLY A 137 -30.91 14.67 -5.65
N PRO A 138 -31.02 16.01 -5.79
CA PRO A 138 -31.23 16.65 -7.09
C PRO A 138 -30.14 16.35 -8.13
N GLU A 139 -28.89 16.14 -7.71
CA GLU A 139 -27.78 15.79 -8.59
C GLU A 139 -27.70 14.28 -8.87
N VAL A 140 -28.01 13.45 -7.87
CA VAL A 140 -27.91 11.99 -7.98
C VAL A 140 -29.09 11.39 -8.76
N THR A 141 -30.31 11.94 -8.64
CA THR A 141 -31.50 11.43 -9.32
C THR A 141 -31.33 11.26 -10.84
N PRO A 142 -30.87 12.28 -11.61
CA PRO A 142 -30.64 12.11 -13.04
C PRO A 142 -29.53 11.10 -13.35
N ILE A 143 -28.48 11.01 -12.51
CA ILE A 143 -27.40 10.02 -12.67
C ILE A 143 -27.94 8.61 -12.46
N GLU A 144 -28.77 8.39 -11.44
CA GLU A 144 -29.37 7.09 -11.15
C GLU A 144 -30.31 6.65 -12.30
N SER A 145 -31.09 7.58 -12.87
CA SER A 145 -31.89 7.28 -14.06
C SER A 145 -31.01 6.82 -15.23
N GLN A 146 -29.88 7.49 -15.47
CA GLN A 146 -28.95 7.09 -16.54
C GLN A 146 -28.28 5.74 -16.25
N LEU A 147 -27.93 5.46 -14.99
CA LEU A 147 -27.41 4.15 -14.56
C LEU A 147 -28.44 3.05 -14.82
N GLN A 148 -29.72 3.28 -14.51
CA GLN A 148 -30.78 2.31 -14.76
C GLN A 148 -30.98 2.06 -16.26
N GLN A 149 -30.96 3.11 -17.08
CA GLN A 149 -31.03 2.97 -18.55
C GLN A 149 -29.84 2.17 -19.10
N ALA A 150 -28.62 2.49 -18.66
CA ALA A 150 -27.42 1.77 -19.10
C ALA A 150 -27.42 0.30 -18.64
N ARG A 151 -27.93 0.00 -17.44
CA ARG A 151 -28.13 -1.38 -16.96
C ARG A 151 -29.17 -2.14 -17.78
N GLN A 152 -30.27 -1.49 -18.15
CA GLN A 152 -31.28 -2.10 -19.03
C GLN A 152 -30.72 -2.38 -20.42
N GLU A 153 -29.95 -1.45 -20.98
CA GLU A 153 -29.24 -1.67 -22.25
C GLU A 153 -28.26 -2.84 -22.14
N PHE A 154 -27.50 -2.92 -21.05
CA PHE A 154 -26.58 -4.02 -20.81
C PHE A 154 -27.31 -5.36 -20.77
N ASN A 155 -28.37 -5.42 -19.96
CA ASN A 155 -29.15 -6.64 -19.76
C ASN A 155 -29.83 -7.12 -21.04
N SER A 156 -30.31 -6.19 -21.88
CA SER A 156 -31.02 -6.53 -23.11
C SER A 156 -30.10 -6.93 -24.27
N ARG A 157 -28.89 -6.36 -24.36
CA ARG A 157 -28.01 -6.53 -25.53
C ARG A 157 -26.82 -7.46 -25.30
N TYR A 158 -26.34 -7.56 -24.05
CA TYR A 158 -25.03 -8.15 -23.75
C TYR A 158 -25.04 -9.23 -22.66
N LEU A 159 -26.12 -9.36 -21.90
CA LEU A 159 -26.23 -10.38 -20.85
C LEU A 159 -26.02 -11.78 -21.42
N GLY A 160 -25.07 -12.52 -20.84
CA GLY A 160 -24.72 -13.88 -21.26
C GLY A 160 -23.98 -13.99 -22.60
N TRP A 161 -23.73 -12.89 -23.31
CA TRP A 161 -23.01 -12.91 -24.60
C TRP A 161 -21.49 -12.89 -24.44
N PHE A 162 -20.98 -12.12 -23.48
CA PHE A 162 -19.55 -12.03 -23.17
C PHE A 162 -19.25 -12.76 -21.85
N PRO A 163 -18.09 -13.43 -21.69
CA PRO A 163 -17.79 -14.15 -20.45
C PRO A 163 -17.75 -13.22 -19.23
N GLU A 164 -18.57 -13.53 -18.22
CA GLU A 164 -18.73 -12.70 -17.02
C GLU A 164 -17.40 -12.43 -16.29
N LYS A 165 -16.48 -13.39 -16.32
CA LYS A 165 -15.16 -13.28 -15.69
C LYS A 165 -14.32 -12.12 -16.24
N TYR A 166 -14.53 -11.75 -17.51
CA TYR A 166 -13.77 -10.70 -18.21
C TYR A 166 -14.65 -9.48 -18.50
N LEU A 167 -15.76 -9.33 -17.80
CA LEU A 167 -16.74 -8.28 -18.03
C LEU A 167 -16.37 -6.99 -17.30
N SER A 168 -15.19 -6.45 -17.60
CA SER A 168 -14.72 -5.14 -17.17
C SER A 168 -14.47 -4.25 -18.40
N SER A 169 -14.55 -2.93 -18.26
CA SER A 169 -14.28 -2.04 -19.41
C SER A 169 -12.86 -2.23 -19.95
N VAL A 170 -11.90 -2.52 -19.06
CA VAL A 170 -10.50 -2.75 -19.42
C VAL A 170 -10.38 -4.03 -20.26
N ASP A 171 -10.87 -5.16 -19.77
CA ASP A 171 -10.70 -6.46 -20.43
C ASP A 171 -11.47 -6.52 -21.76
N VAL A 172 -12.69 -5.96 -21.80
CA VAL A 172 -13.47 -5.86 -23.03
C VAL A 172 -12.77 -4.91 -24.02
N GLY A 173 -12.17 -3.83 -23.55
CA GLY A 173 -11.40 -2.91 -24.38
C GLY A 173 -10.20 -3.58 -25.03
N GLU A 174 -9.45 -4.39 -24.28
CA GLU A 174 -8.35 -5.19 -24.82
C GLU A 174 -8.86 -6.22 -25.85
N CYS A 175 -9.96 -6.91 -25.55
CA CYS A 175 -10.57 -7.85 -26.50
C CYS A 175 -11.06 -7.14 -27.78
N TRP A 176 -11.60 -5.93 -27.65
CA TRP A 176 -12.00 -5.09 -28.77
C TRP A 176 -10.79 -4.72 -29.63
N GLN A 177 -9.68 -4.30 -29.01
CA GLN A 177 -8.43 -4.00 -29.71
C GLN A 177 -7.86 -5.23 -30.43
N ILE A 178 -7.90 -6.41 -29.82
CA ILE A 178 -7.46 -7.67 -30.45
C ILE A 178 -8.27 -7.98 -31.72
N VAL A 179 -9.59 -7.75 -31.69
CA VAL A 179 -10.45 -7.95 -32.87
C VAL A 179 -10.19 -6.86 -33.92
N HIS A 180 -10.04 -5.61 -33.48
CA HIS A 180 -9.70 -4.47 -34.32
C HIS A 180 -8.38 -4.70 -35.08
N ASP A 181 -7.35 -5.18 -34.39
CA ASP A 181 -6.03 -5.52 -34.95
C ASP A 181 -6.04 -6.82 -35.79
N HIS A 182 -7.22 -7.38 -36.06
CA HIS A 182 -7.42 -8.59 -36.87
C HIS A 182 -6.76 -9.84 -36.28
N ARG A 183 -6.48 -9.85 -34.97
CA ARG A 183 -5.85 -10.97 -34.25
C ARG A 183 -6.87 -12.01 -33.77
N ALA A 184 -8.16 -11.68 -33.83
CA ALA A 184 -9.28 -12.57 -33.52
C ALA A 184 -10.52 -12.25 -34.37
N SER A 185 -11.35 -13.28 -34.59
CA SER A 185 -12.60 -13.22 -35.36
C SER A 185 -13.82 -13.67 -34.55
N THR A 186 -13.60 -14.26 -33.37
CA THR A 186 -14.65 -14.69 -32.44
C THR A 186 -14.36 -14.19 -31.03
N VAL A 187 -15.40 -14.12 -30.17
CA VAL A 187 -15.24 -13.76 -28.75
C VAL A 187 -14.25 -14.70 -28.05
N GLN A 188 -14.34 -16.00 -28.33
CA GLN A 188 -13.46 -16.99 -27.72
C GLN A 188 -12.00 -16.79 -28.12
N GLU A 189 -11.73 -16.52 -29.40
CA GLU A 189 -10.39 -16.21 -29.88
C GLU A 189 -9.85 -14.93 -29.23
N ALA A 190 -10.66 -13.87 -29.15
CA ALA A 190 -10.26 -12.60 -28.55
C ALA A 190 -9.87 -12.78 -27.09
N VAL A 191 -10.69 -13.49 -26.30
CA VAL A 191 -10.44 -13.79 -24.89
C VAL A 191 -9.20 -14.68 -24.73
N ASN A 192 -9.04 -15.72 -25.55
CA ASN A 192 -7.86 -16.59 -25.48
C ASN A 192 -6.56 -15.82 -25.79
N ARG A 193 -6.60 -14.90 -26.76
CA ARG A 193 -5.46 -14.04 -27.09
C ARG A 193 -5.16 -13.07 -25.97
N TYR A 194 -6.18 -12.43 -25.41
CA TYR A 194 -6.04 -11.57 -24.23
C TYR A 194 -5.37 -12.30 -23.06
N LEU A 195 -5.80 -13.53 -22.75
CA LEU A 195 -5.18 -14.34 -21.69
C LEU A 195 -3.72 -14.69 -21.97
N THR A 196 -3.40 -14.94 -23.24
CA THR A 196 -2.02 -15.22 -23.67
C THR A 196 -1.15 -13.97 -23.47
N ASP A 197 -1.63 -12.81 -23.92
CA ASP A 197 -0.92 -11.54 -23.80
C ASP A 197 -0.68 -11.18 -22.31
N GLN A 198 -1.69 -11.37 -21.45
CA GLN A 198 -1.58 -11.19 -20.00
C GLN A 198 -0.53 -12.12 -19.36
N HIS A 199 -0.52 -13.39 -19.76
CA HIS A 199 0.46 -14.35 -19.26
C HIS A 199 1.88 -13.99 -19.69
N GLU A 200 2.07 -13.59 -20.95
CA GLU A 200 3.37 -13.14 -21.43
C GLU A 200 3.86 -11.89 -20.70
N GLN A 201 2.98 -10.93 -20.45
CA GLN A 201 3.31 -9.73 -19.70
C GLN A 201 3.76 -10.08 -18.27
N TYR A 202 3.02 -10.95 -17.59
CA TYR A 202 3.39 -11.44 -16.27
C TYR A 202 4.80 -12.09 -16.26
N LEU A 203 5.11 -12.92 -17.27
CA LEU A 203 6.42 -13.55 -17.39
C LEU A 203 7.54 -12.53 -17.61
N ARG A 204 7.30 -11.49 -18.44
CA ARG A 204 8.27 -10.41 -18.68
C ARG A 204 8.53 -9.61 -17.40
N ASP A 205 7.48 -9.27 -16.65
CA ASP A 205 7.60 -8.53 -15.41
C ASP A 205 8.31 -9.34 -14.32
N ALA A 206 8.01 -10.64 -14.22
CA ALA A 206 8.71 -11.54 -13.31
C ALA A 206 10.21 -11.67 -13.65
N ALA A 207 10.55 -11.78 -14.94
CA ALA A 207 11.94 -11.83 -15.39
C ALA A 207 12.69 -10.52 -15.09
N ASN A 208 12.04 -9.37 -15.31
CA ASN A 208 12.61 -8.05 -14.99
C ASN A 208 12.85 -7.88 -13.49
N ALA A 209 11.91 -8.32 -12.65
CA ALA A 209 12.07 -8.29 -11.20
C ALA A 209 13.24 -9.18 -10.73
N GLN A 210 13.37 -10.38 -11.30
CA GLN A 210 14.49 -11.27 -10.99
C GLN A 210 15.84 -10.67 -11.42
N LEU A 211 15.90 -10.06 -12.61
CA LEU A 211 17.11 -9.39 -13.09
C LEU A 211 17.49 -8.21 -12.18
N ALA A 212 16.51 -7.41 -11.75
CA ALA A 212 16.74 -6.32 -10.82
C ALA A 212 17.29 -6.83 -9.47
N GLU A 213 16.77 -7.95 -8.98
CA GLU A 213 17.25 -8.56 -7.73
C GLU A 213 18.65 -9.15 -7.89
N GLN A 214 18.96 -9.81 -9.02
CA GLN A 214 20.31 -10.25 -9.33
C GLN A 214 21.30 -9.08 -9.39
N GLN A 215 20.94 -7.97 -10.05
CA GLN A 215 21.78 -6.79 -10.09
C GLN A 215 22.01 -6.18 -8.70
N ARG A 216 21.00 -6.23 -7.81
CA ARG A 216 21.16 -5.80 -6.41
C ARG A 216 22.11 -6.73 -5.67
N ALA A 217 21.93 -8.05 -5.79
CA ALA A 217 22.81 -9.03 -5.18
C ALA A 217 24.25 -8.91 -5.69
N THR A 218 24.46 -8.73 -7.00
CA THR A 218 25.79 -8.49 -7.60
C THR A 218 26.41 -7.19 -7.09
N ARG A 219 25.64 -6.09 -7.01
CA ARG A 219 26.15 -4.83 -6.44
C ARG A 219 26.55 -4.98 -4.98
N VAL A 220 25.75 -5.67 -4.17
CA VAL A 220 26.09 -5.94 -2.76
C VAL A 220 27.32 -6.84 -2.65
N ALA A 221 27.43 -7.89 -3.46
CA ALA A 221 28.59 -8.77 -3.48
C ALA A 221 29.88 -8.05 -3.91
N GLN A 222 29.81 -7.22 -4.95
CA GLN A 222 30.93 -6.37 -5.38
C GLN A 222 31.31 -5.35 -4.31
N THR A 223 30.33 -4.71 -3.68
CA THR A 223 30.56 -3.75 -2.59
C THR A 223 31.21 -4.45 -1.38
N ASN A 224 30.73 -5.63 -0.99
CA ASN A 224 31.34 -6.43 0.06
C ASN A 224 32.76 -6.88 -0.31
N GLY A 225 33.01 -7.23 -1.57
CA GLY A 225 34.35 -7.55 -2.08
C GLY A 225 35.31 -6.36 -2.00
N ILE A 226 34.85 -5.16 -2.38
CA ILE A 226 35.63 -3.91 -2.29
C ILE A 226 35.89 -3.53 -0.84
N ILE A 227 34.89 -3.65 0.06
CA ILE A 227 35.04 -3.38 1.50
C ILE A 227 36.04 -4.35 2.13
N ASN A 228 35.95 -5.65 1.82
CA ASN A 228 36.89 -6.65 2.32
C ASN A 228 38.32 -6.42 1.78
N ALA A 229 38.47 -6.08 0.51
CA ALA A 229 39.76 -5.74 -0.09
C ALA A 229 40.34 -4.44 0.50
N ALA A 230 39.52 -3.42 0.72
CA ALA A 230 39.93 -2.16 1.34
C ALA A 230 40.32 -2.36 2.81
N MET A 231 39.59 -3.19 3.57
CA MET A 231 39.98 -3.55 4.94
C MET A 231 41.28 -4.35 4.98
N GLN A 232 41.48 -5.31 4.07
CA GLN A 232 42.75 -6.02 3.96
C GLN A 232 43.89 -5.07 3.59
N ALA A 233 43.70 -4.15 2.64
CA ALA A 233 44.70 -3.15 2.28
C ALA A 233 45.01 -2.20 3.45
N ALA A 234 44.00 -1.74 4.19
CA ALA A 234 44.19 -0.94 5.39
C ALA A 234 44.94 -1.69 6.50
N THR A 235 44.64 -2.99 6.67
CA THR A 235 45.33 -3.85 7.64
C THR A 235 46.78 -4.11 7.24
N ILE A 236 47.05 -4.37 5.95
CA ILE A 236 48.41 -4.51 5.42
C ILE A 236 49.20 -3.21 5.59
N GLY A 237 48.58 -2.06 5.30
CA GLY A 237 49.18 -0.75 5.53
C GLY A 237 49.52 -0.51 7.00
N ALA A 238 48.63 -0.89 7.92
CA ALA A 238 48.87 -0.80 9.37
C ALA A 238 50.00 -1.74 9.84
N ILE A 239 50.07 -2.96 9.30
CA ILE A 239 51.14 -3.93 9.60
C ILE A 239 52.50 -3.42 9.09
N GLN A 240 52.56 -2.84 7.89
CA GLN A 240 53.79 -2.25 7.36
C GLN A 240 54.23 -1.04 8.17
N ALA A 241 53.29 -0.18 8.59
CA ALA A 241 53.58 0.96 9.46
C ALA A 241 54.09 0.52 10.84
N GLN A 242 53.47 -0.49 11.47
CA GLN A 242 53.98 -1.10 12.69
C GLN A 242 55.37 -1.73 12.48
N GLY A 243 55.58 -2.48 11.39
CA GLY A 243 56.88 -3.07 11.08
C GLY A 243 57.97 -2.04 10.81
N ALA A 244 57.64 -0.87 10.28
CA ALA A 244 58.56 0.25 10.13
C ALA A 244 58.88 0.91 11.49
N ALA A 245 57.87 1.15 12.32
CA ALA A 245 58.05 1.69 13.67
C ALA A 245 58.88 0.76 14.56
N THR A 246 58.64 -0.55 14.50
CA THR A 246 59.42 -1.56 15.25
C THR A 246 60.86 -1.63 14.76
N ARG A 247 61.11 -1.56 13.44
CA ARG A 247 62.48 -1.50 12.90
C ARG A 247 63.21 -0.21 13.29
N ALA A 248 62.50 0.92 13.30
CA ALA A 248 63.05 2.19 13.79
C ALA A 248 63.38 2.13 15.30
N ALA A 249 62.52 1.49 16.10
CA ALA A 249 62.76 1.29 17.52
C ALA A 249 63.92 0.31 17.81
N MET A 250 64.09 -0.74 17.01
CA MET A 250 65.21 -1.70 17.15
C MET A 250 66.56 -1.11 16.73
N ASN A 251 66.57 -0.20 15.76
CA ASN A 251 67.79 0.51 15.33
C ASN A 251 68.08 1.78 16.14
N ALA A 252 67.26 2.09 17.15
CA ALA A 252 67.54 3.20 18.05
C ALA A 252 68.78 2.86 18.91
N PRO A 253 69.81 3.71 18.92
CA PRO A 253 71.06 3.42 19.61
C PRO A 253 70.82 3.29 21.12
N ARG A 254 71.02 2.09 21.67
CA ARG A 254 71.09 1.89 23.13
C ARG A 254 72.42 2.45 23.61
N THR A 255 72.40 3.63 24.23
CA THR A 255 73.52 4.11 25.06
C THR A 255 73.69 3.18 26.25
N ILE A 256 74.58 2.20 26.11
CA ILE A 256 75.05 1.40 27.24
C ILE A 256 76.01 2.30 28.02
N ARG A 257 75.58 2.75 29.20
CA ARG A 257 76.45 3.44 30.15
C ARG A 257 77.38 2.40 30.76
N ILE A 258 78.58 2.28 30.19
CA ILE A 258 79.63 1.44 30.76
C ILE A 258 80.20 2.20 31.96
N GLU A 259 79.80 1.83 33.17
CA GLU A 259 80.52 2.25 34.37
C GLU A 259 81.83 1.47 34.44
N ARG A 260 82.94 2.16 34.13
CA ARG A 260 84.27 1.70 34.57
C ARG A 260 84.48 2.16 36.01
N ARG A 261 84.52 1.21 36.93
CA ARG A 261 85.34 1.27 38.15
C ARG A 261 85.79 -0.12 38.52
#